data_AF-A0A2T1CHA5-F1
#
_entry.id   AF-A0A2T1CHA5-F1
#
_cell.length_a   1.000
_cell.length_b   1.000
_cell.length_c   1.000
_cell.angle_alpha   90.00
_cell.angle_beta   90.00
_cell.angle_gamma   90.00
#
_symmetry.space_group_name_H-M   'P 1'
#
loop_
_entity.id
_entity.type
_entity.pdbx_description
1 polymer ?
#
loop_
_entity_poly.entity_id
_entity_poly.type
_entity_poly.pdbx_seq_one_letter_code
_entity_poly.pdbx_strand_id
1 'polypeptide(L)'
;MFSSKASYNPQLDRARERHHNLPKTENDKFYFLAHQNYREACQTAQDRYADLAKTLRAMVKEHYASAEQNKINAIIISAIDILASKASIFPDMDYEDVWYTDHYDLIELARNMGVGDETLPHWSQESNLYNRYLELRSSDLVQILLEVSEEALIDGYQSGADVNKWFSYVAREALKSRKRISRYRRKQSESLYISCRGSNISDWDQN
;
A
#
# COMPACT_ATOMS: atom_id res chain seq x y z
N MET A 1 15.00 -21.33 6.11
CA MET A 1 15.88 -20.30 6.70
C MET A 1 16.18 -19.27 5.61
N PHE A 2 15.42 -18.18 5.56
CA PHE A 2 15.62 -17.14 4.54
C PHE A 2 16.88 -16.33 4.89
N SER A 3 17.93 -16.48 4.08
CA SER A 3 19.17 -15.71 4.22
C SER A 3 18.91 -14.26 3.79
N SER A 4 18.73 -13.37 4.78
CA SER A 4 18.35 -11.97 4.61
C SER A 4 19.49 -11.02 4.20
N LYS A 5 20.70 -11.52 3.93
CA LYS A 5 21.86 -10.65 3.71
C LYS A 5 21.86 -9.88 2.38
N ALA A 6 21.08 -10.31 1.39
CA ALA A 6 21.03 -9.64 0.07
C ALA A 6 19.97 -8.52 -0.05
N SER A 7 19.08 -8.35 0.92
CA SER A 7 17.97 -7.37 0.85
C SER A 7 17.98 -6.30 1.95
N TYR A 8 19.00 -6.31 2.83
CA TYR A 8 19.12 -5.35 3.92
C TYR A 8 19.46 -3.95 3.40
N ASN A 9 18.55 -3.00 3.59
CA ASN A 9 18.77 -1.59 3.27
C ASN A 9 18.70 -0.75 4.56
N PRO A 10 19.86 -0.40 5.15
CA PRO A 10 19.91 0.29 6.44
C PRO A 10 19.32 1.71 6.39
N GLN A 11 19.31 2.38 5.23
CA GLN A 11 18.68 3.69 5.10
C GLN A 11 17.15 3.58 5.19
N LEU A 12 16.60 2.51 4.61
CA LEU A 12 15.17 2.24 4.63
C LEU A 12 14.71 1.83 6.04
N ASP A 13 15.51 1.06 6.76
CA ASP A 13 15.21 0.69 8.15
C ASP A 13 15.24 1.92 9.07
N ARG A 14 16.21 2.83 8.92
CA ARG A 14 16.21 4.12 9.63
C ARG A 14 15.00 4.98 9.28
N ALA A 15 14.54 4.96 8.03
CA ALA A 15 13.35 5.70 7.63
C ALA A 15 12.08 5.13 8.30
N ARG A 16 11.95 3.79 8.37
CA ARG A 16 10.89 3.12 9.12
C ARG A 16 10.91 3.48 10.60
N GLU A 17 12.07 3.39 11.24
CA GLU A 17 12.22 3.74 12.66
C GLU A 17 11.83 5.20 12.91
N ARG A 18 12.29 6.13 12.04
CA ARG A 18 11.88 7.54 12.12
C ARG A 18 10.37 7.72 12.00
N HIS A 19 9.73 7.04 11.05
CA HIS A 19 8.27 7.09 10.87
C HIS A 19 7.52 6.52 12.08
N HIS A 20 7.96 5.38 12.58
CA HIS A 20 7.35 4.73 13.73
C HIS A 20 7.39 5.61 14.99
N ASN A 21 8.49 6.35 15.16
CA ASN A 21 8.72 7.28 16.26
C ASN A 21 8.03 8.64 16.10
N LEU A 22 7.29 8.89 15.01
CA LEU A 22 6.47 10.11 14.90
C LEU A 22 5.42 10.15 16.03
N PRO A 23 5.01 11.32 16.52
CA PRO A 23 3.94 11.41 17.51
C PRO A 23 2.64 10.78 16.98
N LYS A 24 1.99 9.95 17.81
CA LYS A 24 0.61 9.50 17.57
C LYS A 24 -0.36 10.62 17.98
N THR A 25 -1.46 10.73 17.25
CA THR A 25 -2.54 11.68 17.56
C THR A 25 -3.38 11.16 18.74
N GLU A 26 -4.05 12.04 19.47
CA GLU A 26 -5.02 11.64 20.50
C GLU A 26 -6.23 10.94 19.87
N ASN A 27 -6.48 11.25 18.58
CA ASN A 27 -7.43 10.56 17.73
C ASN A 27 -6.95 9.20 17.20
N ASP A 28 -5.78 8.70 17.64
CA ASP A 28 -5.36 7.33 17.35
C ASP A 28 -6.47 6.37 17.79
N LYS A 29 -6.90 5.55 16.85
CA LYS A 29 -8.23 4.93 16.83
C LYS A 29 -8.57 4.17 18.10
N PHE A 30 -7.60 3.51 18.71
CA PHE A 30 -7.84 2.74 19.94
C PHE A 30 -8.10 3.62 21.17
N TYR A 31 -7.46 4.79 21.26
CA TYR A 31 -7.62 5.69 22.40
C TYR A 31 -8.98 6.37 22.36
N PHE A 32 -9.35 6.96 21.21
CA PHE A 32 -10.62 7.67 21.07
C PHE A 32 -11.84 6.73 21.16
N LEU A 33 -11.78 5.57 20.49
CA LEU A 33 -12.88 4.61 20.51
C LEU A 33 -13.12 3.98 21.88
N ALA A 34 -12.09 3.85 22.71
CA ALA A 34 -12.24 3.34 24.08
C ALA A 34 -13.01 4.30 25.02
N HIS A 35 -13.09 5.61 24.69
CA HIS A 35 -13.57 6.63 25.62
C HIS A 35 -14.93 7.24 25.29
N GLN A 36 -15.44 7.15 24.06
CA GLN A 36 -16.69 7.86 23.70
C GLN A 36 -17.87 6.97 23.27
N ASN A 37 -17.69 5.92 22.46
CA ASN A 37 -18.77 4.99 22.05
C ASN A 37 -18.23 3.72 21.37
N TYR A 38 -17.45 2.92 22.10
CA TYR A 38 -16.71 1.77 21.57
C TYR A 38 -17.55 0.81 20.71
N ARG A 39 -18.76 0.46 21.14
CA ARG A 39 -19.60 -0.53 20.44
C ARG A 39 -20.07 -0.04 19.07
N GLU A 40 -20.52 1.20 18.99
CA GLU A 40 -20.97 1.81 17.73
C GLU A 40 -19.81 1.94 16.76
N ALA A 41 -18.66 2.39 17.24
CA ALA A 41 -17.48 2.48 16.40
C ALA A 41 -16.95 1.12 15.92
N CYS A 42 -17.02 0.08 16.75
CA CYS A 42 -16.72 -1.28 16.31
C CYS A 42 -17.67 -1.72 15.19
N GLN A 43 -18.96 -1.43 15.32
CA GLN A 43 -19.96 -1.76 14.30
C GLN A 43 -19.67 -1.03 12.99
N THR A 44 -19.48 0.29 13.05
CA THR A 44 -19.12 1.11 11.87
C THR A 44 -17.85 0.59 11.22
N ALA A 45 -16.80 0.32 11.99
CA ALA A 45 -15.56 -0.23 11.44
C ALA A 45 -15.78 -1.59 10.76
N GLN A 46 -16.55 -2.49 11.37
CA GLN A 46 -16.89 -3.79 10.79
C GLN A 46 -17.64 -3.65 9.47
N ASP A 47 -18.61 -2.75 9.39
CA ASP A 47 -19.39 -2.52 8.17
C ASP A 47 -18.49 -1.97 7.04
N ARG A 48 -17.60 -1.01 7.35
CA ARG A 48 -16.63 -0.48 6.37
C ARG A 48 -15.65 -1.55 5.88
N TYR A 49 -15.12 -2.39 6.77
CA TYR A 49 -14.27 -3.52 6.38
C TYR A 49 -15.01 -4.54 5.52
N ALA A 50 -16.28 -4.80 5.82
CA ALA A 50 -17.10 -5.71 5.03
C ALA A 50 -17.34 -5.17 3.61
N ASP A 51 -17.58 -3.86 3.46
CA ASP A 51 -17.76 -3.23 2.15
C ASP A 51 -16.46 -3.17 1.33
N LEU A 52 -15.32 -2.89 1.98
CA LEU A 52 -14.01 -3.01 1.35
C LEU A 52 -13.77 -4.44 0.84
N ALA A 53 -14.08 -5.45 1.67
CA ALA A 53 -13.94 -6.86 1.29
C ALA A 53 -14.87 -7.25 0.13
N LYS A 54 -16.10 -6.74 0.08
CA LYS A 54 -17.02 -6.95 -1.07
C LYS A 54 -16.44 -6.36 -2.34
N THR A 55 -15.91 -5.14 -2.27
CA THR A 55 -15.32 -4.44 -3.42
C THR A 55 -14.09 -5.19 -3.94
N LEU A 56 -13.19 -5.61 -3.05
CA LEU A 56 -12.04 -6.44 -3.42
C LEU A 56 -12.45 -7.75 -4.08
N ARG A 57 -13.46 -8.45 -3.54
CA ARG A 57 -13.98 -9.68 -4.17
C ARG A 57 -14.55 -9.44 -5.56
N ALA A 58 -15.22 -8.30 -5.78
CA ALA A 58 -15.73 -7.93 -7.09
C ALA A 58 -14.59 -7.69 -8.09
N MET A 59 -13.57 -6.92 -7.69
CA MET A 59 -12.37 -6.69 -8.51
C MET A 59 -11.63 -7.99 -8.84
N VAL A 60 -11.52 -8.90 -7.87
CA VAL A 60 -10.88 -10.21 -8.09
C VAL A 60 -11.64 -11.04 -9.11
N LYS A 61 -12.98 -11.02 -9.07
CA LYS A 61 -13.82 -11.73 -10.04
C LYS A 61 -13.69 -11.15 -11.46
N GLU A 62 -13.53 -9.83 -11.56
CA GLU A 62 -13.41 -9.13 -12.84
C GLU A 62 -12.05 -9.36 -13.51
N HIS A 63 -10.97 -9.35 -12.73
CA HIS A 63 -9.62 -9.30 -13.28
C HIS A 63 -8.83 -10.61 -13.26
N TYR A 64 -9.27 -11.63 -12.51
CA TYR A 64 -8.52 -12.89 -12.38
C TYR A 64 -9.31 -14.11 -12.84
N ALA A 65 -8.58 -15.08 -13.39
CA ALA A 65 -9.14 -16.36 -13.79
C ALA A 65 -9.68 -17.12 -12.58
N SER A 66 -10.77 -17.88 -12.77
CA SER A 66 -11.45 -18.64 -11.71
C SER A 66 -10.51 -19.50 -10.85
N ALA A 67 -9.47 -20.09 -11.47
CA ALA A 67 -8.46 -20.89 -10.78
C ALA A 67 -7.56 -20.12 -9.79
N GLU A 68 -7.46 -18.80 -9.94
CA GLU A 68 -6.60 -17.92 -9.13
C GLU A 68 -7.41 -17.11 -8.10
N GLN A 69 -8.70 -16.89 -8.35
CA GLN A 69 -9.59 -16.09 -7.50
C GLN A 69 -9.56 -16.54 -6.03
N ASN A 70 -9.60 -17.85 -5.75
CA ASN A 70 -9.59 -18.36 -4.37
C ASN A 70 -8.28 -18.04 -3.64
N LYS A 71 -7.14 -18.11 -4.34
CA LYS A 71 -5.83 -17.83 -3.75
C LYS A 71 -5.69 -16.34 -3.42
N ILE A 72 -6.05 -15.49 -4.37
CA ILE A 72 -5.96 -14.04 -4.21
C ILE A 72 -6.92 -13.56 -3.12
N ASN A 73 -8.16 -14.04 -3.10
CA ASN A 73 -9.11 -13.67 -2.05
C ASN A 73 -8.61 -14.07 -0.65
N ALA A 74 -7.97 -15.24 -0.50
CA ALA A 74 -7.41 -15.66 0.78
C ALA A 74 -6.23 -14.76 1.24
N ILE A 75 -5.38 -14.35 0.30
CA ILE A 75 -4.27 -13.41 0.55
C ILE A 75 -4.81 -12.04 0.95
N ILE A 76 -5.79 -11.51 0.22
CA ILE A 76 -6.43 -10.21 0.51
C ILE A 76 -7.04 -10.21 1.91
N ILE A 77 -7.82 -11.24 2.26
CA ILE A 77 -8.44 -11.34 3.60
C ILE A 77 -7.36 -11.36 4.67
N SER A 78 -6.30 -12.15 4.47
CA SER A 78 -5.17 -12.21 5.40
C SER A 78 -4.48 -10.84 5.55
N ALA A 79 -4.25 -10.12 4.45
CA ALA A 79 -3.68 -8.78 4.46
C ALA A 79 -4.54 -7.79 5.25
N ILE A 80 -5.86 -7.79 5.03
CA ILE A 80 -6.80 -6.94 5.78
C ILE A 80 -6.74 -7.27 7.28
N ASP A 81 -6.82 -8.55 7.65
CA ASP A 81 -6.82 -8.97 9.05
C ASP A 81 -5.53 -8.54 9.77
N ILE A 82 -4.38 -8.65 9.10
CA ILE A 82 -3.08 -8.21 9.65
C ILE A 82 -3.09 -6.70 9.91
N LEU A 83 -3.52 -5.93 8.92
CA LEU A 83 -3.49 -4.47 8.97
C LEU A 83 -4.51 -3.94 9.99
N ALA A 84 -5.68 -4.56 10.05
CA ALA A 84 -6.73 -4.24 11.01
C ALA A 84 -6.30 -4.61 12.45
N SER A 85 -5.69 -5.78 12.66
CA SER A 85 -5.26 -6.25 14.00
C SER A 85 -4.21 -5.34 14.64
N LYS A 86 -3.44 -4.62 13.82
CA LYS A 86 -2.44 -3.65 14.26
C LYS A 86 -2.93 -2.21 14.30
N ALA A 87 -4.19 -1.98 13.91
CA ALA A 87 -4.72 -0.64 13.64
C ALA A 87 -3.84 0.16 12.67
N SER A 88 -3.19 -0.52 11.72
CA SER A 88 -2.32 0.09 10.73
C SER A 88 -3.04 0.48 9.45
N ILE A 89 -4.26 -0.02 9.24
CA ILE A 89 -5.26 0.55 8.34
C ILE A 89 -6.52 0.70 9.16
N PHE A 90 -7.26 1.79 8.97
CA PHE A 90 -8.54 1.96 9.62
C PHE A 90 -9.43 2.98 8.91
N PRO A 91 -10.77 2.76 8.90
CA PRO A 91 -11.70 3.75 8.39
C PRO A 91 -11.82 4.92 9.34
N ASP A 92 -12.11 6.09 8.78
CA ASP A 92 -12.68 7.24 9.48
C ASP A 92 -14.09 6.90 10.00
N MET A 93 -14.49 7.51 11.11
CA MET A 93 -15.80 7.26 11.73
C MET A 93 -16.89 8.20 11.21
N ASP A 94 -16.51 9.39 10.75
CA ASP A 94 -17.40 10.45 10.28
C ASP A 94 -17.55 10.42 8.75
N TYR A 95 -16.51 9.99 8.03
CA TYR A 95 -16.47 9.95 6.57
C TYR A 95 -16.42 8.52 6.02
N GLU A 96 -17.41 8.18 5.19
CA GLU A 96 -17.63 6.80 4.71
C GLU A 96 -16.50 6.23 3.85
N ASP A 97 -15.87 7.09 3.04
CA ASP A 97 -14.84 6.71 2.05
C ASP A 97 -13.46 7.26 2.40
N VAL A 98 -13.21 7.49 3.70
CA VAL A 98 -11.89 7.93 4.18
C VAL A 98 -11.30 6.85 5.05
N TRP A 99 -10.05 6.53 4.75
CA TRP A 99 -9.25 5.57 5.47
C TRP A 99 -7.90 6.16 5.78
N TYR A 100 -7.29 5.67 6.85
CA TYR A 100 -5.95 6.08 7.24
C TYR A 100 -5.05 4.86 7.34
N THR A 101 -3.78 5.05 7.00
CA THR A 101 -2.73 4.08 7.30
C THR A 101 -1.51 4.77 7.89
N ASP A 102 -0.93 4.19 8.93
CA ASP A 102 0.39 4.58 9.45
C ASP A 102 1.49 3.56 9.09
N HIS A 103 1.15 2.56 8.25
CA HIS A 103 2.10 1.53 7.84
C HIS A 103 3.08 2.08 6.80
N TYR A 104 4.31 2.37 7.22
CA TYR A 104 5.35 2.98 6.38
C TYR A 104 5.50 2.34 4.98
N ASP A 105 5.60 1.01 4.88
CA ASP A 105 5.79 0.37 3.57
C ASP A 105 4.56 0.50 2.65
N LEU A 106 3.35 0.66 3.21
CA LEU A 106 2.14 0.91 2.42
C LEU A 106 2.04 2.37 2.00
N ILE A 107 2.47 3.30 2.86
CA ILE A 107 2.58 4.73 2.50
C ILE A 107 3.55 4.89 1.33
N GLU A 108 4.72 4.25 1.39
CA GLU A 108 5.70 4.29 0.31
C GLU A 108 5.20 3.60 -0.96
N LEU A 109 4.43 2.53 -0.83
CA LEU A 109 3.78 1.88 -1.96
C LEU A 109 2.73 2.80 -2.60
N ALA A 110 1.84 3.40 -1.80
CA ALA A 110 0.82 4.34 -2.25
C ALA A 110 1.43 5.54 -2.99
N ARG A 111 2.47 6.17 -2.42
CA ARG A 111 3.24 7.24 -3.08
C ARG A 111 3.83 6.81 -4.42
N ASN A 112 4.34 5.57 -4.50
CA ASN A 112 4.88 5.05 -5.75
C ASN A 112 3.78 4.75 -6.80
N MET A 113 2.59 4.40 -6.33
CA MET A 113 1.40 4.19 -7.17
C MET A 113 0.76 5.50 -7.62
N GLY A 114 1.04 6.60 -6.93
CA GLY A 114 0.36 7.88 -7.15
C GLY A 114 -1.06 7.90 -6.59
N VAL A 115 -1.29 7.15 -5.52
CA VAL A 115 -2.58 7.09 -4.80
C VAL A 115 -2.43 7.62 -3.37
N GLY A 116 -3.56 7.95 -2.75
CA GLY A 116 -3.61 8.69 -1.49
C GLY A 116 -3.69 10.20 -1.71
N ASP A 117 -4.35 10.86 -0.78
CA ASP A 117 -4.77 12.25 -0.94
C ASP A 117 -4.76 12.96 0.42
N GLU A 118 -3.67 13.69 0.69
CA GLU A 118 -3.48 14.46 1.92
C GLU A 118 -4.52 15.61 2.08
N THR A 119 -5.36 15.85 1.07
CA THR A 119 -6.47 16.81 1.14
C THR A 119 -7.80 16.20 1.59
N LEU A 120 -7.86 14.87 1.72
CA LEU A 120 -9.01 14.21 2.32
C LEU A 120 -9.20 14.71 3.76
N PRO A 121 -10.45 14.66 4.27
CA PRO A 121 -10.73 15.04 5.64
C PRO A 121 -9.77 14.33 6.60
N HIS A 122 -9.23 15.11 7.51
CA HIS A 122 -8.42 14.65 8.62
C HIS A 122 -9.05 15.19 9.90
N TRP A 123 -8.74 14.59 11.06
CA TRP A 123 -9.38 14.93 12.34
C TRP A 123 -9.37 16.44 12.59
N SER A 124 -10.54 17.06 12.69
CA SER A 124 -10.67 18.52 12.77
C SER A 124 -9.93 19.16 13.96
N GLN A 125 -9.67 18.38 15.01
CA GLN A 125 -8.98 18.81 16.24
C GLN A 125 -7.45 18.70 16.12
N GLU A 126 -6.92 17.96 15.14
CA GLU A 126 -5.49 17.72 14.96
C GLU A 126 -5.16 17.69 13.48
N SER A 127 -4.40 18.65 12.95
CA SER A 127 -3.86 18.55 11.59
C SER A 127 -2.81 17.42 11.49
N ASN A 128 -2.70 16.75 10.34
CA ASN A 128 -1.68 15.73 10.03
C ASN A 128 -0.25 16.31 9.90
N LEU A 129 0.19 17.11 10.86
CA LEU A 129 1.42 17.93 10.79
C LEU A 129 2.69 17.10 10.58
N TYR A 130 2.67 15.87 11.08
CA TYR A 130 3.81 14.96 11.03
C TYR A 130 3.79 14.05 9.80
N ASN A 131 2.74 14.12 8.97
CA ASN A 131 2.49 13.18 7.87
C ASN A 131 2.62 11.72 8.34
N ARG A 132 2.13 11.44 9.56
CA ARG A 132 2.21 10.12 10.18
C ARG A 132 1.23 9.17 9.51
N TYR A 133 0.05 9.68 9.21
CA TYR A 133 -1.02 8.95 8.55
C TYR A 133 -1.04 9.34 7.08
N LEU A 134 -1.36 8.40 6.21
CA LEU A 134 -1.76 8.67 4.84
C LEU A 134 -3.25 8.44 4.72
N GLU A 135 -3.96 9.46 4.23
CA GLU A 135 -5.36 9.42 3.90
C GLU A 135 -5.57 8.74 2.54
N LEU A 136 -6.54 7.83 2.50
CA LEU A 136 -6.82 6.97 1.37
C LEU A 136 -8.33 6.90 1.14
N ARG A 137 -8.75 6.82 -0.13
CA ARG A 137 -10.09 6.36 -0.47
C ARG A 137 -10.16 4.84 -0.49
N SER A 138 -11.36 4.28 -0.46
CA SER A 138 -11.54 2.83 -0.60
C SER A 138 -10.95 2.31 -1.92
N SER A 139 -11.03 3.10 -3.00
CA SER A 139 -10.41 2.77 -4.29
C SER A 139 -8.89 2.69 -4.24
N ASP A 140 -8.25 3.51 -3.42
CA ASP A 140 -6.79 3.50 -3.26
C ASP A 140 -6.35 2.25 -2.50
N LEU A 141 -7.08 1.94 -1.43
CA LEU A 141 -6.88 0.70 -0.66
C LEU A 141 -7.05 -0.55 -1.52
N VAL A 142 -8.09 -0.57 -2.36
CA VAL A 142 -8.32 -1.68 -3.29
C VAL A 142 -7.10 -1.89 -4.19
N GLN A 143 -6.59 -0.82 -4.80
CA GLN A 143 -5.42 -0.91 -5.67
C GLN A 143 -4.17 -1.38 -4.92
N ILE A 144 -3.91 -0.81 -3.75
CA ILE A 144 -2.75 -1.16 -2.91
C ILE A 144 -2.81 -2.65 -2.51
N LEU A 145 -3.98 -3.12 -2.05
CA LEU A 145 -4.15 -4.49 -1.58
C LEU A 145 -4.08 -5.50 -2.73
N LEU A 146 -4.54 -5.16 -3.93
CA LEU A 146 -4.35 -6.00 -5.12
C LEU A 146 -2.87 -6.12 -5.48
N GLU A 147 -2.13 -5.02 -5.51
CA GLU A 147 -0.68 -5.05 -5.80
C GLU A 147 0.09 -5.91 -4.79
N VAL A 148 -0.20 -5.75 -3.50
CA VAL A 148 0.38 -6.59 -2.44
C VAL A 148 -0.01 -8.06 -2.65
N SER A 149 -1.24 -8.33 -3.08
CA SER A 149 -1.72 -9.70 -3.28
C SER A 149 -1.08 -10.40 -4.47
N GLU A 150 -0.81 -9.67 -5.55
CA GLU A 150 -0.08 -10.18 -6.71
C GLU A 150 1.36 -10.57 -6.34
N GLU A 151 2.04 -9.73 -5.57
CA GLU A 151 3.39 -10.08 -5.11
C GLU A 151 3.35 -11.26 -4.13
N ALA A 152 2.33 -11.34 -3.27
CA ALA A 152 2.12 -12.48 -2.38
C ALA A 152 1.79 -13.79 -3.13
N LEU A 153 1.35 -13.75 -4.39
CA LEU A 153 1.21 -14.97 -5.19
C LEU A 153 2.58 -15.56 -5.59
N ILE A 154 3.59 -14.69 -5.76
CA ILE A 154 4.95 -15.09 -6.11
C ILE A 154 5.66 -15.62 -4.85
N ASP A 155 5.60 -14.84 -3.76
CA ASP A 155 6.20 -15.18 -2.47
C ASP A 155 5.13 -15.44 -1.39
N GLY A 156 4.44 -16.57 -1.56
CA GLY A 156 3.34 -17.01 -0.70
C GLY A 156 3.72 -17.15 0.78
N TYR A 157 2.75 -16.87 1.65
CA TYR A 157 2.88 -17.08 3.10
C TYR A 157 3.20 -18.54 3.42
N GLN A 158 4.24 -18.76 4.22
CA GLN A 158 4.60 -20.09 4.72
C GLN A 158 4.03 -20.27 6.14
N SER A 159 3.33 -21.38 6.37
CA SER A 159 2.77 -21.71 7.69
C SER A 159 3.86 -21.69 8.77
N GLY A 160 3.61 -20.98 9.88
CA GLY A 160 4.57 -20.77 10.98
C GLY A 160 5.50 -19.57 10.80
N ALA A 161 5.43 -18.85 9.66
CA ALA A 161 6.13 -17.58 9.52
C ALA A 161 5.44 -16.49 10.34
N ASP A 162 6.22 -15.51 10.81
CA ASP A 162 5.67 -14.31 11.41
C ASP A 162 4.91 -13.54 10.34
N VAL A 163 3.58 -13.58 10.43
CA VAL A 163 2.62 -13.01 9.49
C VAL A 163 2.93 -11.53 9.22
N ASN A 164 3.40 -10.80 10.23
CA ASN A 164 3.73 -9.38 10.09
C ASN A 164 5.01 -9.18 9.29
N LYS A 165 6.05 -9.97 9.61
CA LYS A 165 7.31 -9.93 8.85
C LYS A 165 7.08 -10.36 7.39
N TRP A 166 6.17 -11.30 7.17
CA TRP A 166 5.76 -11.71 5.83
C TRP A 166 5.04 -10.56 5.11
N PHE A 167 4.03 -9.94 5.71
CA PHE A 167 3.32 -8.83 5.07
C PHE A 167 4.25 -7.66 4.73
N SER A 168 5.10 -7.23 5.67
CA SER A 168 6.10 -6.18 5.41
C SER A 168 7.13 -6.64 4.36
N TYR A 169 7.44 -7.93 4.26
CA TYR A 169 8.27 -8.45 3.17
C TYR A 169 7.57 -8.30 1.82
N VAL A 170 6.34 -8.77 1.68
CA VAL A 170 5.58 -8.71 0.43
C VAL A 170 5.37 -7.26 -0.03
N ALA A 171 4.95 -6.36 0.87
CA ALA A 171 4.78 -4.94 0.52
C ALA A 171 6.09 -4.30 0.01
N ARG A 172 7.24 -4.73 0.54
CA ARG A 172 8.56 -4.27 0.06
C ARG A 172 8.90 -4.83 -1.31
N GLU A 173 8.62 -6.10 -1.55
CA GLU A 173 8.86 -6.69 -2.86
C GLU A 173 7.95 -6.06 -3.93
N ALA A 174 6.67 -5.81 -3.61
CA ALA A 174 5.76 -5.09 -4.49
C ALA A 174 6.30 -3.70 -4.88
N LEU A 175 6.79 -2.94 -3.88
CA LEU A 175 7.45 -1.65 -4.11
C LEU A 175 8.70 -1.77 -5.01
N LYS A 176 9.52 -2.81 -4.82
CA LYS A 176 10.72 -3.05 -5.64
C LYS A 176 10.35 -3.46 -7.07
N SER A 177 9.34 -4.31 -7.24
CA SER A 177 8.80 -4.76 -8.52
C SER A 177 8.34 -3.56 -9.34
N ARG A 178 7.51 -2.68 -8.76
CA ARG A 178 7.08 -1.44 -9.44
C ARG A 178 8.23 -0.50 -9.78
N LYS A 179 9.18 -0.28 -8.85
CA LYS A 179 10.38 0.54 -9.14
C LYS A 179 11.25 -0.08 -10.23
N ARG A 180 11.29 -1.41 -10.37
CA ARG A 180 11.98 -2.10 -11.46
C ARG A 180 11.27 -1.86 -12.80
N ILE A 181 9.95 -2.06 -12.85
CA ILE A 181 9.14 -1.84 -14.06
C ILE A 181 9.19 -0.37 -14.49
N SER A 182 9.07 0.57 -13.56
CA SER A 182 9.18 2.02 -13.83
C SER A 182 10.54 2.39 -14.43
N ARG A 183 11.65 1.89 -13.85
CA ARG A 183 13.00 2.11 -14.41
C ARG A 183 13.16 1.47 -15.79
N TYR A 184 12.57 0.29 -16.02
CA TYR A 184 12.61 -0.36 -17.32
C TYR A 184 11.86 0.46 -18.39
N ARG A 185 10.63 0.90 -18.09
CA ARG A 185 9.84 1.78 -18.97
C ARG A 185 10.56 3.09 -19.27
N ARG A 186 11.20 3.70 -18.25
CA ARG A 186 12.00 4.91 -18.42
C ARG A 186 13.21 4.69 -19.32
N LYS A 187 13.92 3.58 -19.17
CA LYS A 187 15.03 3.23 -20.09
C LYS A 187 14.54 3.03 -21.52
N GLN A 188 13.38 2.40 -21.71
CA GLN A 188 12.77 2.27 -23.04
C GLN A 188 12.33 3.62 -23.63
N SER A 189 11.75 4.51 -22.83
CA SER A 189 11.36 5.85 -23.31
C SER A 189 12.58 6.73 -23.60
N GLU A 190 13.63 6.64 -22.79
CA GLU A 190 14.91 7.31 -23.03
C GLU A 190 15.61 6.74 -24.28
N SER A 191 15.58 5.43 -24.51
CA SER A 191 16.15 4.84 -25.74
C SER A 191 15.36 5.23 -26.99
N LEU A 192 14.03 5.36 -26.90
CA LEU A 192 13.20 5.88 -27.99
C LEU A 192 13.50 7.36 -28.25
N TYR A 193 13.70 8.16 -27.20
CA TYR A 193 14.09 9.57 -27.32
C TYR A 193 15.47 9.76 -27.97
N ILE A 194 16.44 8.89 -27.65
CA ILE A 194 17.77 8.88 -28.27
C ILE A 194 17.69 8.40 -29.74
N SER A 195 16.88 7.39 -30.04
CA SER A 195 16.64 6.90 -31.41
C SER A 195 16.07 8.00 -32.32
N CYS A 196 15.09 8.76 -31.84
CA CYS A 196 14.49 9.87 -32.60
C CYS A 196 15.44 11.08 -32.80
N ARG A 197 16.49 11.23 -31.97
CA ARG A 197 17.55 12.23 -32.17
C ARG A 197 18.73 11.72 -33.01
N GLY A 198 18.94 10.40 -33.08
CA GLY A 198 20.00 9.79 -33.89
C GLY A 198 19.70 9.80 -35.40
N SER A 199 18.43 9.93 -35.79
CA SER A 199 18.02 9.91 -37.21
C SER A 199 18.04 11.28 -37.91
N ASN A 200 18.49 12.35 -37.23
CA ASN A 200 18.64 13.70 -37.80
C ASN A 200 20.10 14.19 -37.83
N ILE A 201 21.08 13.28 -37.87
CA ILE A 201 22.40 13.64 -38.39
C ILE A 201 22.30 13.52 -39.90
N SER A 202 21.88 14.63 -40.49
CA SER A 202 21.89 14.91 -41.90
C SER A 202 23.24 14.61 -42.52
N ASP A 203 23.23 13.76 -43.56
CA ASP A 203 24.24 13.71 -44.60
C ASP A 203 24.36 15.10 -45.25
N TRP A 204 25.19 15.96 -44.68
CA TRP A 204 25.78 17.10 -45.38
C TRP A 204 27.28 16.85 -45.42
N ASP A 205 27.73 16.15 -46.46
CA ASP A 205 29.06 16.32 -47.06
C ASP A 205 29.18 15.43 -48.31
N GLN A 206 28.34 15.69 -49.31
CA GLN A 206 28.66 15.41 -50.71
C GLN A 206 28.07 16.50 -51.60
N ASN A 207 28.81 17.61 -51.74
CA ASN A 207 29.07 18.32 -53.00
C ASN A 207 30.04 19.47 -52.76
#